data_AF-A0A1B6DQ73-F1
#
_entry.id   AF-A0A1B6DQ73-F1
#
_cell.length_a   1.000
_cell.length_b   1.000
_cell.length_c   1.000
_cell.angle_alpha   90.00
_cell.angle_beta   90.00
_cell.angle_gamma   90.00
#
_symmetry.space_group_name_H-M   'P 1'
#
loop_
_entity.id
_entity.type
_entity.pdbx_description
1 polymer ?
#
loop_
_entity_poly.entity_id
_entity_poly.type
_entity_poly.pdbx_seq_one_letter_code
_entity_poly.pdbx_strand_id
1 'polypeptide(L)'
;MLEGQLDSLERRIITLEKNVFNNKTEYGDNKPIIDSFIQSHIITSSALSGREKLSAIVKRLDHLEEVLDPLYEDIVLDTLAKTEFILTMEDELRKVIELLKNVNELLPVLENDQFKNIPNLTKQLSHLTMLTLETKSTVDIESKTINNLISKYTEILNGLTALFACLERQVTQLEIKSQP
;
A
#
# COMPACT_ATOMS: atom_id res chain seq x y z
N MET A 1 11.44 21.82 2.53
CA MET A 1 11.06 21.63 3.95
C MET A 1 11.33 22.88 4.79
N LEU A 2 12.45 23.59 4.60
CA LEU A 2 12.73 24.88 5.28
C LEU A 2 11.76 26.02 4.90
N GLU A 3 11.31 26.06 3.64
CA GLU A 3 10.47 27.16 3.11
C GLU A 3 9.10 27.24 3.82
N GLY A 4 8.46 26.10 4.08
CA GLY A 4 7.20 26.07 4.84
C GLY A 4 7.35 26.43 6.32
N GLN A 5 8.54 26.25 6.92
CA GLN A 5 8.82 26.69 8.28
C GLN A 5 9.05 28.21 8.33
N LEU A 6 9.70 28.77 7.32
CA LEU A 6 9.90 30.22 7.18
C LEU A 6 8.57 30.95 6.99
N ASP A 7 7.70 30.45 6.11
CA ASP A 7 6.36 31.02 5.88
C ASP A 7 5.46 30.93 7.13
N SER A 8 5.64 29.89 7.95
CA SER A 8 4.91 29.76 9.22
C SER A 8 5.41 30.76 10.25
N LEU A 9 6.72 31.02 10.28
CA LEU A 9 7.32 31.95 11.23
C LEU A 9 6.98 33.39 10.85
N GLU A 10 7.03 33.72 9.57
CA GLU A 10 6.67 35.04 9.04
C GLU A 10 5.20 35.38 9.34
N ARG A 11 4.28 34.45 9.08
CA ARG A 11 2.85 34.64 9.44
C ARG A 11 2.65 34.87 10.95
N ARG A 12 3.42 34.18 11.78
CA ARG A 12 3.34 34.30 13.23
C ARG A 12 3.90 35.63 13.72
N ILE A 13 5.00 36.11 13.12
CA ILE A 13 5.58 37.43 13.39
C ILE A 13 4.58 38.53 13.00
N ILE A 14 4.00 38.47 11.79
CA ILE A 14 2.99 39.44 11.33
C ILE A 14 1.79 39.47 12.28
N THR A 15 1.36 38.31 12.77
CA THR A 15 0.25 38.22 13.74
C THR A 15 0.62 38.85 15.08
N LEU A 16 1.84 38.63 15.57
CA LEU A 16 2.34 39.24 16.80
C LEU A 16 2.47 40.75 16.66
N GLU A 17 3.05 41.24 15.56
CA GLU A 17 3.17 42.67 15.27
C GLU A 17 1.80 43.35 15.19
N LYS A 18 0.82 42.69 14.56
CA LYS A 18 -0.57 43.17 14.52
C LYS A 18 -1.18 43.25 15.92
N ASN A 19 -1.00 42.23 16.75
CA ASN A 19 -1.59 42.20 18.09
C ASN A 19 -0.95 43.20 19.06
N VAL A 20 0.34 43.50 18.86
CA VAL A 20 1.13 44.36 19.75
C VAL A 20 1.07 45.83 19.33
N PHE A 21 1.22 46.10 18.03
CA PHE A 21 1.34 47.46 17.50
C PHE A 21 0.11 47.94 16.71
N ASN A 22 -0.89 47.07 16.51
CA ASN A 22 -2.15 47.37 15.82
C ASN A 22 -1.97 48.20 14.54
N ASN A 23 -1.01 47.77 13.70
CA ASN A 23 -0.62 48.38 12.41
C ASN A 23 -0.04 49.81 12.48
N LYS A 24 0.43 50.29 13.65
CA LYS A 24 1.20 51.53 13.72
C LYS A 24 2.67 51.25 13.39
N THR A 25 3.15 51.82 12.29
CA THR A 25 4.53 51.67 11.78
C THR A 25 5.56 52.54 12.51
N GLU A 26 5.13 53.34 13.48
CA GLU A 26 6.00 54.28 14.18
C GLU A 26 6.49 53.68 15.50
N TYR A 27 7.77 53.30 15.55
CA TYR A 27 8.49 52.87 16.75
C TYR A 27 8.78 54.03 17.74
N GLY A 28 8.10 55.18 17.57
CA GLY A 28 8.53 56.47 18.10
C GLY A 28 8.23 56.76 19.56
N ASP A 29 7.39 55.95 20.22
CA ASP A 29 7.10 56.14 21.66
C ASP A 29 6.78 54.80 22.34
N ASN A 30 7.70 53.84 22.17
CA ASN A 30 7.55 52.49 22.72
C ASN A 30 7.89 52.49 24.22
N LYS A 31 6.95 52.90 25.07
CA LYS A 31 6.99 52.46 26.47
C LYS A 31 6.97 50.93 26.50
N PRO A 32 7.79 50.26 27.33
CA PRO A 32 7.75 48.81 27.42
C PRO A 32 6.33 48.39 27.76
N ILE A 33 5.71 47.58 26.91
CA ILE A 33 4.34 47.07 27.15
C ILE A 33 4.29 46.34 28.49
N ILE A 34 5.40 45.72 28.86
CA ILE A 34 5.64 45.10 30.15
C ILE A 34 5.43 46.09 31.30
N ASP A 35 5.96 47.31 31.21
CA ASP A 35 5.82 48.31 32.28
C ASP A 35 4.37 48.82 32.39
N SER A 36 3.70 49.04 31.25
CA SER A 36 2.27 49.39 31.21
C SER A 36 1.40 48.25 31.76
N PHE A 37 1.73 47.01 31.43
CA PHE A 37 1.05 45.83 31.92
C PHE A 37 1.26 45.65 33.43
N ILE A 38 2.49 45.78 33.92
CA ILE A 38 2.81 45.75 35.35
C ILE A 38 2.07 46.87 36.08
N GLN A 39 2.06 48.09 35.54
CA GLN A 39 1.33 49.20 36.14
C GLN A 39 -0.19 48.92 36.18
N SER A 40 -0.76 48.36 35.11
CA SER A 40 -2.17 47.94 35.09
C SER A 40 -2.46 46.81 36.08
N HIS A 41 -1.53 45.87 36.23
CA HIS A 41 -1.63 44.77 37.18
C HIS A 41 -1.55 45.27 38.63
N ILE A 42 -0.67 46.23 38.92
CA ILE A 42 -0.58 46.88 40.23
C ILE A 42 -1.86 47.69 40.53
N ILE A 43 -2.41 48.42 39.56
CA ILE A 43 -3.66 49.18 39.74
C ILE A 43 -4.86 48.23 39.97
N THR A 44 -4.95 47.15 39.20
CA THR A 44 -6.02 46.15 39.34
C THR A 44 -5.88 45.37 40.65
N SER A 45 -4.66 44.95 41.01
CA SER A 45 -4.37 44.26 42.28
C SER A 45 -4.62 45.16 43.49
N SER A 46 -4.23 46.44 43.44
CA SER A 46 -4.52 47.40 44.51
C SER A 46 -6.02 47.72 44.64
N ALA A 47 -6.75 47.84 43.53
CA ALA A 47 -8.21 47.97 43.53
C ALA A 47 -8.92 46.71 44.05
N LEU A 48 -8.31 45.53 43.88
CA LEU A 48 -8.80 44.23 44.30
C LEU A 48 -8.48 43.93 45.78
N SER A 49 -7.39 44.48 46.31
CA SER A 49 -6.92 44.27 47.69
C SER A 49 -7.94 44.70 48.75
N GLY A 50 -8.80 45.67 48.44
CA GLY A 50 -9.94 46.06 49.30
C GLY A 50 -11.24 45.26 49.10
N ARG A 51 -11.27 44.31 48.17
CA ARG A 51 -12.48 43.55 47.76
C ARG A 51 -12.20 42.04 47.76
N GLU A 52 -12.16 41.47 48.96
CA GLU A 52 -11.83 40.07 49.22
C GLU A 52 -12.67 39.07 48.42
N LYS A 53 -13.97 39.35 48.24
CA LYS A 53 -14.89 38.53 47.41
C LYS A 53 -14.50 38.50 45.93
N LEU A 54 -14.04 39.63 45.39
CA LEU A 54 -13.61 39.72 43.99
C LEU A 54 -12.24 39.06 43.82
N SER A 55 -11.35 39.17 44.82
CA SER A 55 -10.07 38.46 44.85
C SER A 55 -10.25 36.94 44.84
N ALA A 56 -11.24 36.43 45.59
CA ALA A 56 -11.60 35.03 45.56
C ALA A 56 -12.11 34.56 44.19
N ILE A 57 -12.83 35.41 43.44
CA ILE A 57 -13.29 35.08 42.08
C ILE A 57 -12.13 35.04 41.10
N VAL A 58 -11.18 35.99 41.18
CA VAL A 58 -9.98 36.00 40.33
C VAL A 58 -9.14 34.74 40.54
N LYS A 59 -8.95 34.29 41.80
CA LYS A 59 -8.26 33.02 42.10
C LYS A 59 -9.01 31.78 41.58
N ARG A 60 -10.34 31.85 41.46
CA ARG A 60 -11.14 30.77 40.87
C ARG A 60 -11.06 30.77 39.35
N LEU A 61 -10.62 31.86 38.72
CA LEU A 61 -10.38 31.91 37.28
C LEU A 61 -9.21 31.01 36.90
N ASP A 62 -8.13 31.02 37.69
CA ASP A 62 -6.96 30.14 37.48
C ASP A 62 -7.34 28.67 37.60
N HIS A 63 -8.16 28.33 38.61
CA HIS A 63 -8.71 26.97 38.76
C HIS A 63 -9.68 26.61 37.62
N LEU A 64 -10.42 27.58 37.08
CA LEU A 64 -11.31 27.34 35.95
C LEU A 64 -10.53 27.09 34.66
N GLU A 65 -9.40 27.75 34.47
CA GLU A 65 -8.46 27.49 33.38
C GLU A 65 -7.89 26.06 33.47
N GLU A 66 -7.55 25.60 34.68
CA GLU A 66 -7.10 24.22 34.93
C GLU A 66 -8.19 23.17 34.61
N VAL A 67 -9.45 23.46 34.95
CA VAL A 67 -10.58 22.55 34.69
C VAL A 67 -11.03 22.58 33.22
N LEU A 68 -10.74 23.66 32.49
CA LEU A 68 -11.01 23.79 31.06
C LEU A 68 -9.89 23.21 30.19
N ASP A 69 -8.78 22.76 30.78
CA ASP A 69 -7.73 22.05 30.05
C ASP A 69 -8.30 20.72 29.52
N PRO A 70 -8.26 20.47 28.20
CA PRO A 70 -8.68 19.19 27.61
C PRO A 70 -7.96 17.97 28.19
N LEU A 71 -6.82 18.16 28.84
CA LEU A 71 -6.04 17.11 29.50
C LEU A 71 -6.48 16.83 30.95
N TYR A 72 -7.37 17.65 31.53
CA TYR A 72 -7.86 17.48 32.91
C TYR A 72 -8.71 16.20 33.07
N GLU A 73 -9.53 15.86 32.07
CA GLU A 73 -10.37 14.65 32.11
C GLU A 73 -9.56 13.34 32.11
N ASP A 74 -8.41 13.29 31.43
CA ASP A 74 -7.56 12.08 31.38
C ASP A 74 -6.97 11.70 32.75
N ILE A 75 -6.76 12.71 33.61
CA ILE A 75 -6.23 12.56 34.97
C ILE A 75 -7.35 12.22 35.96
N VAL A 76 -8.56 12.78 35.76
CA VAL A 76 -9.68 12.70 36.70
C VAL A 76 -10.64 11.54 36.41
N LEU A 77 -10.52 10.85 35.27
CA LEU A 77 -11.34 9.67 35.00
C LEU A 77 -11.15 8.64 36.13
N ASP A 78 -12.22 8.44 36.91
CA ASP A 78 -12.22 7.60 38.10
C ASP A 78 -11.72 6.19 37.75
N THR A 79 -10.89 5.63 38.60
CA THR A 79 -10.37 4.27 38.45
C THR A 79 -11.49 3.24 38.24
N LEU A 80 -12.66 3.47 38.85
CA LEU A 80 -13.86 2.68 38.61
C LEU A 80 -14.39 2.80 37.17
N ALA A 81 -14.46 4.01 36.62
CA ALA A 81 -14.87 4.23 35.24
C ALA A 81 -13.89 3.59 34.24
N LYS A 82 -12.58 3.64 34.54
CA LYS A 82 -11.56 2.91 33.74
C LYS A 82 -11.78 1.40 33.79
N THR A 83 -12.12 0.85 34.95
CA THR A 83 -12.39 -0.60 35.07
C THR A 83 -13.67 -1.02 34.35
N GLU A 84 -14.75 -0.25 34.47
CA GLU A 84 -16.01 -0.54 33.75
C GLU A 84 -15.82 -0.41 32.24
N PHE A 85 -15.04 0.57 31.78
CA PHE A 85 -14.68 0.70 30.38
C PHE A 85 -13.92 -0.51 29.86
N ILE A 86 -12.89 -0.97 30.60
CA ILE A 86 -12.11 -2.16 30.22
C ILE A 86 -12.99 -3.42 30.21
N LEU A 87 -13.89 -3.59 31.19
CA LEU A 87 -14.84 -4.71 31.24
C LEU A 87 -15.82 -4.68 30.07
N THR A 88 -16.33 -3.50 29.72
CA THR A 88 -17.26 -3.33 28.60
C THR A 88 -16.56 -3.60 27.26
N MET A 89 -15.29 -3.23 27.14
CA MET A 89 -14.46 -3.44 25.95
C MET A 89 -13.80 -4.83 25.92
N GLU A 90 -13.97 -5.68 26.92
CA GLU A 90 -13.23 -6.95 27.05
C GLU A 90 -13.42 -7.85 25.82
N ASP A 91 -14.65 -7.99 25.34
CA ASP A 91 -14.96 -8.82 24.18
C ASP A 91 -14.33 -8.29 22.89
N GLU A 92 -14.25 -6.97 22.74
CA GLU A 92 -13.58 -6.35 21.59
C GLU A 92 -12.06 -6.50 21.68
N LEU A 93 -11.49 -6.29 22.87
CA LEU A 93 -10.06 -6.50 23.12
C LEU A 93 -9.68 -7.97 22.88
N ARG A 94 -10.51 -8.92 23.29
CA ARG A 94 -10.27 -10.35 23.06
C ARG A 94 -10.27 -10.69 21.56
N LYS A 95 -11.21 -10.12 20.78
CA LYS A 95 -11.23 -10.26 19.31
C LYS A 95 -9.98 -9.66 18.67
N VAL A 96 -9.55 -8.48 19.12
CA VAL A 96 -8.33 -7.84 18.61
C VAL A 96 -7.09 -8.67 18.93
N ILE A 97 -7.00 -9.26 20.12
CA ILE A 97 -5.90 -10.15 20.50
C ILE A 97 -5.89 -11.42 19.63
N GLU A 98 -7.05 -12.01 19.36
CA GLU A 98 -7.16 -13.19 18.49
C GLU A 98 -6.73 -12.87 17.05
N LEU A 99 -7.21 -11.74 16.51
CA LEU A 99 -6.79 -11.25 15.19
C LEU A 99 -5.29 -10.97 15.13
N LEU A 100 -4.73 -10.36 16.17
CA LEU A 100 -3.30 -10.07 16.26
C LEU A 100 -2.47 -11.35 16.38
N LYS A 101 -2.96 -12.35 17.10
CA LYS A 101 -2.34 -13.69 17.15
C LYS A 101 -2.33 -14.34 15.76
N ASN A 102 -3.46 -14.31 15.06
CA ASN A 102 -3.55 -14.83 13.70
C ASN A 102 -2.57 -14.11 12.76
N VAL A 103 -2.50 -12.78 12.82
CA VAL A 103 -1.54 -12.00 12.03
C VAL A 103 -0.09 -12.41 12.34
N ASN A 104 0.26 -12.58 13.61
CA ASN A 104 1.60 -13.02 14.01
C ASN A 104 1.94 -14.43 13.54
N GLU A 105 0.96 -15.34 13.49
CA GLU A 105 1.14 -16.69 12.93
C GLU A 105 1.31 -16.66 11.40
N LEU A 106 0.69 -15.70 10.72
CA LEU A 106 0.75 -15.51 9.26
C LEU A 106 1.97 -14.70 8.78
N LEU A 107 2.56 -13.85 9.62
CA LEU A 107 3.79 -13.10 9.34
C LEU A 107 4.97 -13.97 8.86
N PRO A 108 5.34 -15.09 9.51
CA PRO A 108 6.45 -15.93 9.06
C PRO A 108 6.20 -16.60 7.69
N VAL A 109 4.93 -16.73 7.26
CA VAL A 109 4.60 -17.22 5.91
C VAL A 109 5.00 -16.18 4.85
N LEU A 110 4.79 -14.89 5.14
CA LEU A 110 5.17 -13.79 4.24
C LEU A 110 6.70 -13.63 4.14
N GLU A 111 7.41 -13.93 5.23
CA GLU A 111 8.88 -13.88 5.27
C GLU A 111 9.55 -15.08 4.60
N ASN A 112 8.79 -16.13 4.28
CA ASN A 112 9.30 -17.35 3.68
C ASN A 112 10.00 -17.05 2.35
N ASP A 113 11.25 -17.47 2.22
CA ASP A 113 12.12 -17.19 1.06
C ASP A 113 11.57 -17.71 -0.28
N GLN A 114 10.57 -18.58 -0.22
CA GLN A 114 9.81 -19.03 -1.40
C GLN A 114 9.15 -17.87 -2.15
N PHE A 115 8.62 -16.86 -1.45
CA PHE A 115 8.01 -15.69 -2.09
C PHE A 115 9.04 -14.75 -2.70
N LYS A 116 10.24 -14.65 -2.11
CA LYS A 116 11.35 -13.84 -2.65
C LYS A 116 11.90 -14.42 -3.96
N ASN A 117 11.84 -15.74 -4.13
CA ASN A 117 12.33 -16.42 -5.33
C ASN A 117 11.35 -16.42 -6.51
N ILE A 118 10.12 -15.93 -6.34
CA ILE A 118 9.10 -15.87 -7.40
C ILE A 118 9.60 -15.18 -8.68
N PRO A 119 10.28 -14.02 -8.64
CA PRO A 119 10.76 -13.38 -9.87
C PRO A 119 11.79 -14.21 -10.64
N ASN A 120 12.59 -15.02 -9.95
CA ASN A 120 13.56 -15.91 -10.58
C ASN A 120 12.84 -17.12 -11.21
N LEU A 121 11.93 -17.75 -10.46
CA LEU A 121 11.06 -18.83 -10.95
C LEU A 121 10.27 -18.40 -12.20
N THR A 122 9.72 -17.19 -12.21
CA THR A 122 9.00 -16.64 -13.37
C THR A 122 9.91 -16.47 -14.59
N LYS A 123 11.15 -16.02 -14.41
CA LYS A 123 12.14 -15.93 -15.50
C LYS A 123 12.54 -17.30 -16.04
N GLN A 124 12.72 -18.28 -15.16
CA GLN A 124 13.00 -19.65 -15.58
C GLN A 124 11.82 -20.26 -16.33
N LEU A 125 10.60 -20.04 -15.84
CA LEU A 125 9.37 -20.50 -16.49
C LEU A 125 9.17 -19.87 -17.87
N SER A 126 9.41 -18.56 -18.01
CA SER A 126 9.29 -17.89 -19.32
C SER A 126 10.33 -18.40 -20.31
N HIS A 127 11.57 -18.65 -19.86
CA HIS A 127 12.60 -19.25 -20.68
C HIS A 127 12.24 -20.68 -21.11
N LEU A 128 11.75 -21.51 -20.19
CA LEU A 128 11.27 -22.87 -20.48
C LEU A 128 10.09 -22.82 -21.48
N THR A 129 9.18 -21.87 -21.30
CA THR A 129 8.03 -21.69 -22.21
C THR A 129 8.48 -21.33 -23.62
N MET A 130 9.46 -20.43 -23.77
CA MET A 130 10.05 -20.11 -25.07
C MET A 130 10.69 -21.35 -25.71
N LEU A 131 11.51 -22.09 -24.96
CA LEU A 131 12.16 -23.30 -25.45
C LEU A 131 11.15 -24.38 -25.85
N THR A 132 10.06 -24.51 -25.10
CA THR A 132 8.95 -25.42 -25.42
C THR A 132 8.25 -25.01 -26.71
N LEU A 133 8.08 -23.71 -26.95
CA LEU A 133 7.47 -23.21 -28.18
C LEU A 133 8.37 -23.47 -29.41
N GLU A 134 9.67 -23.22 -29.27
CA GLU A 134 10.65 -23.49 -30.33
C GLU A 134 10.71 -24.98 -30.66
N THR A 135 10.87 -25.84 -29.65
CA THR A 135 10.89 -27.30 -29.83
C THR A 135 9.60 -27.84 -30.43
N LYS A 136 8.43 -27.29 -30.04
CA LYS A 136 7.16 -27.65 -30.68
C LYS A 136 7.13 -27.25 -32.15
N SER A 137 7.62 -26.05 -32.49
CA SER A 137 7.68 -25.60 -33.88
C SER A 137 8.60 -26.48 -34.73
N THR A 138 9.75 -26.91 -34.20
CA THR A 138 10.66 -27.80 -34.95
C THR A 138 10.03 -29.17 -35.17
N VAL A 139 9.40 -29.73 -34.13
CA VAL A 139 8.68 -31.01 -34.24
C VAL A 139 7.54 -30.94 -35.25
N ASP A 140 6.79 -29.84 -35.30
CA ASP A 140 5.71 -29.66 -36.28
C ASP A 140 6.23 -29.60 -37.72
N ILE A 141 7.40 -28.97 -37.94
CA ILE A 141 8.04 -28.91 -39.26
C ILE A 141 8.51 -30.30 -39.67
N GLU A 142 9.21 -31.01 -38.78
CA GLU A 142 9.69 -32.37 -39.04
C GLU A 142 8.55 -33.37 -39.24
N SER A 143 7.47 -33.24 -38.47
CA SER A 143 6.27 -34.06 -38.66
C SER A 143 5.66 -33.83 -40.05
N LYS A 144 5.61 -32.59 -40.53
CA LYS A 144 5.14 -32.28 -41.90
C LYS A 144 6.05 -32.87 -42.97
N THR A 145 7.37 -32.82 -42.81
CA THR A 145 8.29 -33.40 -43.80
C THR A 145 8.18 -34.92 -43.85
N ILE A 146 8.08 -35.58 -42.69
CA ILE A 146 7.86 -37.03 -42.60
C ILE A 146 6.54 -37.42 -43.25
N ASN A 147 5.44 -36.73 -42.93
CA ASN A 147 4.14 -37.00 -43.52
C ASN A 147 4.13 -36.82 -45.05
N ASN A 148 4.84 -35.80 -45.56
CA ASN A 148 5.00 -35.61 -47.00
C ASN A 148 5.80 -36.76 -47.63
N LEU A 149 6.89 -37.20 -46.99
CA LEU A 149 7.68 -38.34 -47.47
C LEU A 149 6.85 -39.63 -47.49
N ILE A 150 6.04 -39.89 -46.45
CA ILE A 150 5.12 -41.03 -46.40
C ILE A 150 4.09 -40.94 -47.53
N SER A 151 3.55 -39.75 -47.82
CA SER A 151 2.62 -39.54 -48.93
C SER A 151 3.26 -39.87 -50.27
N LYS A 152 4.49 -39.38 -50.52
CA LYS A 152 5.23 -39.67 -51.76
C LYS A 152 5.56 -41.16 -51.89
N TYR A 153 5.98 -41.79 -50.80
CA TYR A 153 6.24 -43.23 -50.78
C TYR A 153 4.97 -44.02 -51.11
N THR A 154 3.83 -43.64 -50.53
CA THR A 154 2.53 -44.25 -50.80
C THR A 154 2.11 -44.08 -52.26
N GLU A 155 2.36 -42.92 -52.85
CA GLU A 155 2.09 -42.66 -54.28
C GLU A 155 2.94 -43.54 -55.19
N ILE A 156 4.24 -43.65 -54.92
CA ILE A 156 5.14 -44.55 -55.65
C ILE A 156 4.71 -46.01 -55.51
N LEU A 157 4.34 -46.44 -54.29
CA LEU A 157 3.88 -47.80 -54.04
C LEU A 157 2.61 -48.11 -54.82
N ASN A 158 1.63 -47.22 -54.80
CA ASN A 158 0.40 -47.36 -55.60
C ASN A 158 0.70 -47.40 -57.11
N GLY A 159 1.61 -46.55 -57.59
CA GLY A 159 2.04 -46.56 -58.99
C GLY A 159 2.73 -47.87 -59.37
N LEU A 160 3.59 -48.39 -58.51
CA LEU A 160 4.27 -49.68 -58.68
C LEU A 160 3.26 -50.84 -58.70
N THR A 161 2.31 -50.85 -57.77
CA THR A 161 1.22 -51.85 -57.74
C THR A 161 0.39 -51.80 -59.03
N ALA A 162 0.08 -50.61 -59.54
CA ALA A 162 -0.65 -50.46 -60.79
C ALA A 162 0.16 -50.93 -62.02
N LEU A 163 1.47 -50.64 -62.05
CA LEU A 163 2.37 -51.13 -63.09
C LEU A 163 2.47 -52.65 -63.09
N PHE A 164 2.64 -53.28 -61.93
CA PHE A 164 2.66 -54.73 -61.82
C PHE A 164 1.34 -55.35 -62.25
N ALA A 165 0.20 -54.80 -61.85
CA ALA A 165 -1.11 -55.27 -62.31
C ALA A 165 -1.31 -55.11 -63.84
N CYS A 166 -0.74 -54.06 -64.43
CA CYS A 166 -0.77 -53.86 -65.89
C CYS A 166 0.10 -54.89 -66.61
N LEU A 167 1.32 -55.10 -66.12
CA LEU A 167 2.26 -56.10 -66.65
C LEU A 167 1.68 -57.51 -66.54
N GLU A 168 1.09 -57.88 -65.40
CA GLU A 168 0.40 -59.16 -65.23
C GLU A 168 -0.71 -59.35 -66.27
N ARG A 169 -1.58 -58.36 -66.47
CA ARG A 169 -2.62 -58.42 -67.51
C ARG A 169 -2.02 -58.60 -68.90
N GLN A 170 -0.93 -57.90 -69.21
CA GLN A 170 -0.27 -58.00 -70.52
C GLN A 170 0.34 -59.38 -70.73
N VAL A 171 0.99 -59.95 -69.70
CA VAL A 171 1.53 -61.32 -69.74
C VAL A 171 0.41 -62.33 -69.91
N THR A 172 -0.67 -62.25 -69.14
CA THR A 172 -1.83 -63.16 -69.29
C THR A 172 -2.44 -63.08 -70.69
N GLN A 173 -2.53 -61.89 -71.29
CA GLN A 173 -3.02 -61.75 -72.67
C GLN A 173 -2.09 -62.41 -73.70
N LEU A 174 -0.77 -62.33 -73.50
CA LEU A 174 0.20 -63.00 -74.36
C LEU A 174 0.16 -64.52 -74.18
N GLU A 175 0.00 -65.00 -72.95
CA GLU A 175 -0.16 -66.44 -72.65
C GLU A 175 -1.41 -67.03 -73.31
N ILE A 176 -2.56 -66.33 -73.24
CA ILE A 176 -3.80 -66.77 -73.90
C ILE A 176 -3.64 -66.80 -75.42
N LYS A 177 -2.95 -65.82 -76.02
CA LYS A 177 -2.68 -65.79 -77.46
C LYS A 177 -1.67 -66.84 -77.92
N SER A 178 -0.83 -67.30 -77.01
CA SER A 178 0.24 -68.26 -77.30
C SER A 178 -0.12 -69.69 -76.89
N GLN A 179 -1.33 -69.92 -76.36
CA GLN A 179 -1.90 -71.25 -76.22
C GLN A 179 -2.38 -71.76 -77.60
N PRO A 180 -2.07 -73.03 -77.96
CA PRO A 180 -2.38 -73.62 -79.27
C PRO A 180 -3.88 -73.86 -79.50
#